data_AF-O31843-F1
#
_entry.id   AF-O31843-F1
#
_cell.length_a   1.000
_cell.length_b   1.000
_cell.length_c   1.000
_cell.angle_alpha   90.00
_cell.angle_beta   90.00
_cell.angle_gamma   90.00
#
_symmetry.space_group_name_H-M   'P 1'
#
loop_
_entity.id
_entity.type
_entity.pdbx_description
1 polymer ?
#
loop_
_entity_poly.entity_id
_entity_poly.type
_entity_poly.pdbx_seq_one_letter_code
_entity_poly.pdbx_strand_id
1 'polypeptide(L)'
;MKKRLIGFLVLVPALIMWGITLIESNKKTPVEVLESAWDEFGLFSFEIGITDPAITIGMDQTKSEAKLREYLKDNLSREAKEKYKIYIFKDDTDKLEKEHQEYLKENNLNK
;
A
#
# COMPACT_ATOMS: atom_id res chain seq x y z
N MET A 1 5.99 41.26 -52.64
CA MET A 1 6.00 41.19 -51.15
C MET A 1 5.24 39.93 -50.73
N LYS A 2 5.88 38.97 -50.05
CA LYS A 2 5.20 37.78 -49.50
C LYS A 2 5.50 37.72 -47.99
N LYS A 3 4.49 37.99 -47.16
CA LYS A 3 4.59 37.95 -45.69
C LYS A 3 4.49 36.47 -45.25
N ARG A 4 5.49 35.97 -44.55
CA ARG A 4 5.51 34.60 -43.98
C ARG A 4 4.78 34.63 -42.63
N LEU A 5 3.68 33.89 -42.52
CA LEU A 5 2.97 33.65 -41.27
C LEU A 5 3.78 32.67 -40.42
N ILE A 6 4.37 33.14 -39.33
CA ILE A 6 5.05 32.31 -38.33
C ILE A 6 3.94 31.74 -37.43
N GLY A 7 3.56 30.49 -37.67
CA GLY A 7 2.65 29.77 -36.79
C GLY A 7 3.37 29.40 -35.51
N PHE A 8 2.92 29.94 -34.38
CA PHE A 8 3.36 29.50 -33.06
C PHE A 8 2.74 28.12 -32.78
N LEU A 9 3.53 27.06 -32.95
CA LEU A 9 3.15 25.72 -32.53
C LEU A 9 3.33 25.67 -31.00
N VAL A 10 2.24 25.90 -30.26
CA VAL A 10 2.25 25.87 -28.79
C VAL A 10 2.40 24.42 -28.35
N LEU A 11 3.63 23.99 -28.11
CA LEU A 11 3.98 22.71 -27.48
C LEU A 11 3.57 22.75 -25.99
N VAL A 12 2.29 22.53 -25.68
CA VAL A 12 1.82 22.25 -24.31
C VAL A 12 1.65 20.75 -24.00
N PRO A 13 2.64 19.86 -24.24
CA PRO A 13 2.64 18.57 -23.54
C PRO A 13 3.40 18.57 -22.19
N ALA A 14 4.37 19.47 -21.99
CA ALA A 14 5.34 19.32 -20.90
C ALA A 14 4.75 19.54 -19.50
N LEU A 15 3.87 20.54 -19.33
CA LEU A 15 3.32 20.89 -18.02
C LEU A 15 2.40 19.81 -17.44
N ILE A 16 1.66 19.09 -18.29
CA ILE A 16 0.74 18.05 -17.84
C ILE A 16 1.51 16.84 -17.29
N MET A 17 2.59 16.42 -17.97
CA MET A 17 3.40 15.29 -17.51
C MET A 17 4.06 15.57 -16.15
N TRP A 18 4.59 16.78 -15.94
CA TRP A 18 5.17 17.15 -14.65
C TRP A 18 4.18 17.08 -13.49
N GLY A 19 2.94 17.52 -13.70
CA GLY A 19 1.89 17.40 -12.67
C GLY A 19 1.66 15.96 -12.24
N ILE A 20 1.55 15.03 -13.20
CA ILE A 20 1.31 13.61 -12.90
C ILE A 20 2.49 13.00 -12.13
N THR A 21 3.73 13.26 -12.56
CA THR A 21 4.92 12.73 -11.86
C THR A 21 5.03 13.25 -10.43
N LEU A 22 4.67 14.52 -10.19
CA LEU A 22 4.79 15.17 -8.88
C LEU A 22 3.69 14.69 -7.91
N ILE A 23 2.48 14.42 -8.42
CA ILE A 23 1.41 13.77 -7.65
C ILE A 23 1.84 12.35 -7.23
N GLU A 24 2.46 11.61 -8.15
CA GLU A 24 2.88 10.23 -7.87
C GLU A 24 4.04 10.17 -6.86
N SER A 25 5.02 11.08 -6.95
CA SER A 25 6.12 11.16 -5.99
C SER A 25 5.69 11.57 -4.58
N ASN A 26 4.54 12.23 -4.43
CA ASN A 26 3.99 12.64 -3.15
C ASN A 26 3.12 11.57 -2.48
N LYS A 27 2.92 10.41 -3.12
CA LYS A 27 2.16 9.33 -2.49
C LYS A 27 2.99 8.66 -1.41
N LYS A 28 2.30 8.30 -0.33
CA LYS A 28 2.83 7.48 0.76
C LYS A 28 3.46 6.19 0.19
N THR A 29 4.57 5.79 0.78
CA THR A 29 5.18 4.49 0.54
C THR A 29 4.21 3.37 0.94
N PRO A 30 4.36 2.15 0.40
CA PRO A 30 3.51 1.02 0.81
C PRO A 30 3.51 0.76 2.32
N VAL A 31 4.64 0.97 3.01
CA VAL A 31 4.74 0.87 4.47
C VAL A 31 3.84 1.91 5.14
N GLU A 32 3.97 3.18 4.79
CA GLU A 32 3.16 4.27 5.36
C GLU A 32 1.66 4.09 5.09
N VAL A 33 1.28 3.52 3.94
CA VAL A 33 -0.11 3.17 3.61
C VAL A 33 -0.63 2.07 4.55
N LEU A 34 0.17 1.02 4.79
CA LEU A 34 -0.22 -0.09 5.66
C LEU A 34 -0.24 0.29 7.14
N GLU A 35 0.72 1.09 7.60
CA GLU A 35 0.73 1.64 8.96
C GLU A 35 -0.49 2.53 9.21
N SER A 36 -0.88 3.35 8.22
CA SER A 36 -2.10 4.18 8.31
C SER A 36 -3.38 3.34 8.36
N ALA A 37 -3.35 2.13 7.80
CA ALA A 37 -4.47 1.20 7.75
C ALA A 37 -4.57 0.28 8.97
N TRP A 38 -3.52 0.24 9.81
CA TRP A 38 -3.32 -0.80 10.82
C TRP A 38 -4.52 -0.93 11.77
N ASP A 39 -4.88 0.13 12.47
CA ASP A 39 -5.96 0.10 13.46
C ASP A 39 -7.35 0.01 12.82
N GLU A 40 -7.58 0.77 11.73
CA GLU A 40 -8.87 0.84 11.06
C GLU A 40 -9.30 -0.55 10.56
N PHE A 41 -8.38 -1.23 9.86
CA PHE A 41 -8.61 -2.52 9.24
C PHE A 41 -8.23 -3.71 10.12
N GLY A 42 -7.75 -3.47 11.34
CA GLY A 42 -7.35 -4.52 12.29
C GLY A 42 -6.23 -5.39 11.74
N LEU A 43 -5.19 -4.78 11.19
CA LEU A 43 -4.01 -5.52 10.74
C LEU A 43 -3.24 -5.99 11.98
N PHE A 44 -2.70 -7.21 11.91
CA PHE A 44 -1.81 -7.73 12.95
C PHE A 44 -0.42 -8.07 12.40
N SER A 45 -0.27 -8.11 11.07
CA SER A 45 1.03 -8.28 10.43
C SER A 45 1.00 -7.76 9.00
N PHE A 46 2.16 -7.31 8.52
CA PHE A 46 2.42 -7.22 7.09
C PHE A 46 3.88 -7.52 6.79
N GLU A 47 4.15 -7.97 5.57
CA GLU A 47 5.48 -8.16 5.03
C GLU A 47 5.51 -7.65 3.59
N ILE A 48 6.61 -6.99 3.22
CA ILE A 48 6.85 -6.52 1.86
C ILE A 48 8.11 -7.20 1.33
N GLY A 49 7.91 -8.10 0.37
CA GLY A 49 9.00 -8.83 -0.25
C GLY A 49 9.88 -7.93 -1.12
N ILE A 50 11.19 -8.06 -0.93
CA ILE A 50 12.20 -7.30 -1.71
C ILE A 50 12.50 -8.01 -3.04
N THR A 51 12.70 -9.33 -3.01
CA THR A 51 13.08 -10.16 -4.16
C THR A 51 11.87 -10.69 -4.93
N ASP A 52 10.87 -11.20 -4.21
CA ASP A 52 9.54 -11.50 -4.74
C ASP A 52 8.61 -10.34 -4.35
N PRO A 53 8.16 -9.50 -5.29
CA PRO A 53 7.37 -8.32 -4.97
C PRO A 53 5.94 -8.74 -4.59
N ALA A 54 5.79 -9.15 -3.34
CA ALA A 54 4.54 -9.46 -2.70
C ALA A 54 4.37 -8.61 -1.44
N ILE A 55 3.15 -8.12 -1.23
CA ILE A 55 2.71 -7.57 0.05
C ILE A 55 1.79 -8.62 0.66
N THR A 56 2.18 -9.16 1.79
CA THR A 56 1.43 -10.17 2.54
C THR A 56 0.90 -9.52 3.80
N ILE A 57 -0.42 -9.59 4.04
CA ILE A 57 -1.11 -8.86 5.11
C ILE A 57 -1.96 -9.82 5.92
N GLY A 58 -1.74 -9.86 7.23
CA GLY A 58 -2.62 -10.52 8.19
C GLY A 58 -3.59 -9.52 8.81
N MET A 59 -4.88 -9.82 8.75
CA MET A 59 -5.93 -8.97 9.33
C MET A 59 -6.93 -9.75 10.17
N ASP A 60 -7.54 -9.08 11.12
CA ASP A 60 -8.62 -9.60 11.95
C ASP A 60 -9.79 -10.16 11.09
N GLN A 61 -10.22 -11.38 11.42
CA GLN A 61 -11.29 -12.09 10.71
C GLN A 61 -12.64 -11.39 10.72
N THR A 62 -12.91 -10.52 11.68
CA THR A 62 -14.15 -9.74 11.81
C THR A 62 -14.15 -8.51 10.91
N LYS A 63 -12.97 -8.06 10.46
CA LYS A 63 -12.80 -6.87 9.60
C LYS A 63 -13.06 -7.20 8.12
N SER A 64 -13.32 -6.17 7.31
CA SER A 64 -13.67 -6.35 5.89
C SER A 64 -12.45 -6.31 4.98
N GLU A 65 -12.08 -7.46 4.42
CA GLU A 65 -11.04 -7.55 3.39
C GLU A 65 -11.38 -6.71 2.15
N ALA A 66 -12.64 -6.70 1.72
CA ALA A 66 -13.07 -5.94 0.55
C ALA A 66 -12.80 -4.42 0.73
N LYS A 67 -13.10 -3.87 1.91
CA LYS A 67 -12.79 -2.47 2.23
C LYS A 67 -11.29 -2.20 2.30
N LEU A 68 -10.51 -3.13 2.85
CA LEU A 68 -9.04 -3.00 2.85
C LEU A 68 -8.51 -2.97 1.41
N ARG A 69 -9.02 -3.83 0.52
CA ARG A 69 -8.62 -3.82 -0.90
C ARG A 69 -8.98 -2.52 -1.61
N GLU A 70 -10.14 -1.95 -1.31
CA GLU A 70 -10.55 -0.64 -1.81
C GLU A 70 -9.60 0.46 -1.32
N TYR A 71 -9.32 0.50 -0.01
CA TYR A 71 -8.35 1.41 0.58
C TYR A 71 -6.97 1.31 -0.07
N LEU A 72 -6.44 0.10 -0.26
CA LEU A 72 -5.14 -0.12 -0.89
C LEU A 72 -5.14 0.33 -2.36
N LYS A 73 -6.23 0.08 -3.09
CA LYS A 73 -6.36 0.53 -4.48
C LYS A 73 -6.27 2.06 -4.59
N ASP A 74 -6.87 2.78 -3.65
CA ASP A 74 -6.94 4.24 -3.67
C ASP A 74 -5.68 4.91 -3.13
N ASN A 75 -5.01 4.29 -2.15
CA ASN A 75 -3.88 4.89 -1.44
C ASN A 75 -2.51 4.44 -1.94
N LEU A 76 -2.38 3.25 -2.55
CA LEU A 76 -1.12 2.83 -3.14
C LEU A 76 -0.80 3.62 -4.41
N SER A 77 0.49 3.90 -4.58
CA SER A 77 1.04 4.42 -5.84
C SER A 77 0.73 3.45 -6.99
N ARG A 78 0.60 3.99 -8.20
CA ARG A 78 0.48 3.21 -9.43
C ARG A 78 1.64 2.23 -9.56
N GLU A 79 2.86 2.70 -9.30
CA GLU A 79 4.05 1.85 -9.32
C GLU A 79 3.93 0.69 -8.32
N ALA A 80 3.50 0.94 -7.08
CA ALA A 80 3.32 -0.10 -6.09
C ALA A 80 2.24 -1.11 -6.51
N LYS A 81 1.12 -0.65 -7.08
CA LYS A 81 0.05 -1.53 -7.58
C LYS A 81 0.47 -2.39 -8.77
N GLU A 82 1.37 -1.89 -9.61
CA GLU A 82 1.92 -2.65 -10.75
C GLU A 82 3.02 -3.63 -10.28
N LYS A 83 3.84 -3.23 -9.31
CA LYS A 83 4.97 -4.01 -8.79
C LYS A 83 4.51 -5.16 -7.90
N TYR A 84 3.65 -4.89 -6.93
CA TYR A 84 3.36 -5.83 -5.84
C TYR A 84 2.08 -6.63 -6.06
N LYS A 85 2.19 -7.95 -5.90
CA LYS A 85 1.00 -8.81 -5.67
C LYS A 85 0.57 -8.68 -4.22
N ILE A 86 -0.74 -8.62 -3.97
CA ILE A 86 -1.28 -8.45 -2.61
C ILE A 86 -1.97 -9.73 -2.16
N TYR A 87 -1.44 -10.36 -1.11
CA TYR A 87 -2.02 -11.49 -0.42
C TYR A 87 -2.56 -11.04 0.93
N ILE A 88 -3.80 -11.40 1.23
CA ILE A 88 -4.46 -11.07 2.49
C ILE A 88 -4.93 -12.38 3.11
N PHE A 89 -4.60 -12.57 4.38
CA PHE A 89 -5.10 -13.68 5.17
C PHE A 89 -5.80 -13.14 6.42
N LYS A 90 -6.79 -13.90 6.88
CA LYS A 90 -7.64 -13.52 8.00
C LYS A 90 -7.53 -14.56 9.10
N ASP A 91 -7.40 -14.11 10.34
CA ASP A 91 -7.44 -14.99 11.51
C ASP A 91 -8.07 -14.27 12.71
N ASP A 92 -8.39 -15.03 13.74
CA ASP A 92 -8.85 -14.54 15.02
C ASP A 92 -7.68 -13.96 15.82
N THR A 93 -7.68 -12.65 16.03
CA THR A 93 -6.61 -11.97 16.78
C THR A 93 -6.58 -12.38 18.25
N ASP A 94 -7.73 -12.68 18.87
CA ASP A 94 -7.78 -13.10 20.27
C ASP A 94 -7.20 -14.51 20.42
N LYS A 95 -7.45 -15.38 19.44
CA LYS A 95 -6.82 -16.69 19.35
C LYS A 95 -5.30 -16.56 19.18
N LEU A 96 -4.83 -15.73 18.25
CA LEU A 96 -3.39 -15.52 18.01
C LEU A 96 -2.69 -14.96 19.25
N GLU A 97 -3.31 -14.00 19.94
CA GLU A 97 -2.79 -13.47 21.20
C GLU A 97 -2.69 -14.57 22.26
N LYS A 98 -3.73 -15.39 22.40
CA LYS A 98 -3.71 -16.52 23.34
C LYS A 98 -2.58 -17.52 23.02
N GLU A 99 -2.42 -17.90 21.75
CA GLU A 99 -1.35 -18.79 21.30
C GLU A 99 0.03 -18.18 21.59
N HIS A 100 0.18 -16.87 21.39
CA HIS A 100 1.41 -16.15 21.70
C HIS A 100 1.72 -16.18 23.21
N GLN A 101 0.72 -15.90 24.06
CA GLN A 101 0.88 -15.94 25.51
C GLN A 101 1.20 -17.36 26.02
N GLU A 102 0.58 -18.40 25.45
CA GLU A 102 0.90 -19.80 25.76
C GLU A 102 2.35 -20.12 25.37
N TYR A 103 2.79 -19.71 24.18
CA TYR A 103 4.18 -19.87 23.73
C TYR A 103 5.18 -19.20 24.69
N LEU A 104 4.92 -17.96 25.11
CA LEU A 104 5.82 -17.24 26.02
C LEU A 104 5.89 -17.92 27.39
N LYS A 105 4.76 -18.47 27.88
CA LYS A 105 4.70 -19.20 29.16
C LYS A 105 5.48 -20.52 29.09
N GLU A 106 5.30 -21.31 28.03
CA GLU A 106 5.97 -22.61 27.85
C GLU A 106 7.49 -22.46 27.73
N ASN A 107 7.95 -21.37 27.12
CA ASN A 107 9.37 -21.12 26.89
C ASN A 107 10.04 -20.27 27.99
N ASN A 108 9.35 -20.00 29.12
CA ASN A 108 9.82 -19.13 30.19
C ASN A 108 10.30 -17.75 29.70
N LEU A 109 9.62 -17.21 28.67
CA LEU A 109 9.92 -15.90 28.08
C LEU A 109 9.08 -14.78 28.72
N ASN A 110 8.12 -15.12 29.57
CA ASN A 110 7.44 -14.21 30.48
C ASN A 110 8.42 -13.73 31.58
N LYS A 111 9.36 -12.86 31.23
CA LYS A 111 10.17 -12.09 32.18
C LYS A 111 9.51 -10.75 32.47
#